data_AF-A0A0W0F3Y3-F1
#
_entry.id   AF-A0A0W0F3Y3-F1
#
_cell.length_a   1.000
_cell.length_b   1.000
_cell.length_c   1.000
_cell.angle_alpha   90.00
_cell.angle_beta   90.00
_cell.angle_gamma   90.00
#
_symmetry.space_group_name_H-M   'P 1'
#
loop_
_entity.id
_entity.type
_entity.pdbx_description
1 polymer ?
#
loop_
_entity_poly.entity_id
_entity_poly.type
_entity_poly.pdbx_seq_one_letter_code
_entity_poly.pdbx_strand_id
1 'polypeptide(L)'
;MEISIGDREMTETLFISGLGLEQMILGLPWFQDQNPDIDWITGVIKFRPKQKIMVQRPIKHFSGILDRAEDEEVIIRSFIRGEEDSDEIRINAKLSTSQVLAQAHEVKSKDLEELIPPYLSDYTNRFEKKKSERFPPSRSYDHAIDLKPDFKPRDCKVYSLSPKEQIKQDKFLDENL
;
A
#
# COMPACT_ATOMS: atom_id res chain seq x y z
N MET A 1 -17.15 -27.03 -1.60
CA MET A 1 -17.80 -27.06 -0.26
C MET A 1 -19.21 -26.56 -0.44
N GLU A 2 -20.19 -27.20 0.19
CA GLU A 2 -21.58 -26.74 0.16
C GLU A 2 -21.73 -25.62 1.19
N ILE A 3 -22.24 -24.48 0.75
CA ILE A 3 -22.47 -23.30 1.58
C ILE A 3 -23.94 -22.86 1.43
N SER A 4 -24.56 -22.52 2.56
CA SER A 4 -25.89 -21.91 2.59
C SER A 4 -25.78 -20.44 2.98
N ILE A 5 -26.27 -19.55 2.12
CA ILE A 5 -26.28 -18.10 2.35
C ILE A 5 -27.73 -17.65 2.20
N GLY A 6 -28.34 -17.18 3.29
CA GLY A 6 -29.76 -16.85 3.33
C GLY A 6 -30.62 -18.04 2.89
N ASP A 7 -31.45 -17.84 1.86
CA ASP A 7 -32.38 -18.86 1.35
C ASP A 7 -31.81 -19.67 0.17
N ARG A 8 -30.49 -19.58 -0.10
CA ARG A 8 -29.83 -20.32 -1.18
C ARG A 8 -28.74 -21.25 -0.68
N GLU A 9 -28.79 -22.47 -1.19
CA GLU A 9 -27.70 -23.44 -1.13
C GLU A 9 -26.89 -23.36 -2.43
N MET A 10 -25.57 -23.37 -2.31
CA MET A 10 -24.66 -23.38 -3.45
C MET A 10 -23.38 -24.17 -3.15
N THR A 11 -22.74 -24.64 -4.21
CA THR A 11 -21.47 -25.37 -4.13
C THR A 11 -20.38 -24.51 -4.72
N GLU A 12 -19.39 -24.14 -3.90
CA GLU A 12 -18.28 -23.29 -4.31
C GLU A 12 -16.92 -23.92 -4.00
N THR A 13 -15.91 -23.58 -4.80
CA THR A 13 -14.52 -24.00 -4.58
C THR A 13 -13.81 -22.93 -3.76
N LEU A 14 -13.37 -23.28 -2.55
CA LEU A 14 -12.83 -22.33 -1.57
C LEU A 14 -11.39 -22.67 -1.20
N PHE A 15 -10.63 -21.63 -0.87
CA PHE A 15 -9.30 -21.77 -0.27
C PHE A 15 -9.40 -21.76 1.26
N ILE A 16 -8.52 -22.51 1.93
CA ILE A 16 -8.52 -22.66 3.39
C ILE A 16 -7.50 -21.69 4.00
N SER A 17 -7.92 -20.91 4.99
CA SER A 17 -7.08 -19.97 5.74
C SER A 17 -7.56 -19.86 7.19
N GLY A 18 -6.67 -19.46 8.11
CA GLY A 18 -7.01 -19.23 9.52
C GLY A 18 -7.69 -17.87 9.71
N LEU A 19 -9.03 -17.85 9.57
CA LEU A 19 -9.82 -16.61 9.54
C LEU A 19 -10.28 -16.09 10.92
N GLY A 20 -9.98 -16.79 12.02
CA GLY A 20 -10.36 -16.33 13.36
C GLY A 20 -11.84 -16.56 13.68
N LEU A 21 -12.61 -15.49 13.91
CA LEU A 21 -14.04 -15.56 14.26
C LEU A 21 -14.92 -15.65 13.01
N GLU A 22 -14.39 -15.19 11.88
CA GLU A 22 -15.03 -15.21 10.58
C GLU A 22 -14.96 -16.62 9.99
N GLN A 23 -16.12 -17.14 9.54
CA GLN A 23 -16.18 -18.49 8.97
C GLN A 23 -15.70 -18.53 7.52
N MET A 24 -15.84 -17.42 6.78
CA MET A 24 -15.59 -17.35 5.35
C MET A 24 -15.43 -15.90 4.90
N ILE A 25 -14.56 -15.66 3.92
CA ILE A 25 -14.47 -14.38 3.20
C ILE A 25 -14.86 -14.61 1.75
N LEU A 26 -15.85 -13.86 1.27
CA LEU A 26 -16.27 -13.85 -0.13
C LEU A 26 -15.63 -12.66 -0.84
N GLY A 27 -14.88 -12.95 -1.91
CA GLY A 27 -14.21 -11.93 -2.70
C GLY A 27 -15.09 -11.33 -3.78
N LEU A 28 -14.57 -10.29 -4.44
CA LEU A 28 -15.23 -9.62 -5.57
C LEU A 28 -15.65 -10.57 -6.72
N PRO A 29 -14.88 -11.60 -7.12
CA PRO A 29 -15.29 -12.51 -8.19
C PRO A 29 -16.62 -13.20 -7.89
N TRP A 30 -16.80 -13.66 -6.65
CA TRP A 30 -18.05 -14.31 -6.23
C TRP A 30 -19.24 -13.36 -6.28
N PHE A 31 -19.04 -12.10 -5.85
CA PHE A 31 -20.09 -11.07 -5.93
C PHE A 31 -20.47 -10.72 -7.37
N GLN A 32 -19.52 -10.76 -8.31
CA GLN A 32 -19.82 -10.52 -9.73
C GLN A 32 -20.63 -11.65 -10.37
N ASP A 33 -20.38 -12.90 -9.97
CA ASP A 33 -21.07 -14.07 -10.51
C ASP A 33 -22.48 -14.23 -9.93
N GLN A 34 -22.63 -14.12 -8.61
CA GLN A 34 -23.93 -14.26 -7.96
C GLN A 34 -24.77 -12.99 -8.04
N ASN A 35 -24.11 -11.82 -8.15
CA ASN A 35 -24.70 -10.47 -8.22
C ASN A 35 -25.92 -10.27 -7.31
N PRO A 36 -25.79 -10.54 -5.99
CA PRO A 36 -26.90 -10.38 -5.05
C PRO A 36 -27.14 -8.89 -4.72
N ASP A 37 -28.35 -8.59 -4.26
CA ASP A 37 -28.67 -7.31 -3.65
C ASP A 37 -28.28 -7.35 -2.18
N ILE A 38 -27.33 -6.51 -1.79
CA ILE A 38 -26.79 -6.45 -0.42
C ILE A 38 -27.22 -5.15 0.22
N ASP A 39 -27.95 -5.24 1.33
CA ASP A 39 -28.13 -4.12 2.24
C ASP A 39 -26.96 -4.10 3.22
N TRP A 40 -26.03 -3.17 3.01
CA TRP A 40 -24.82 -3.05 3.83
C TRP A 40 -25.08 -2.54 5.25
N ILE A 41 -26.22 -1.89 5.50
CA ILE A 41 -26.58 -1.38 6.83
C ILE A 41 -27.18 -2.51 7.66
N THR A 42 -28.06 -3.32 7.07
CA THR A 42 -28.72 -4.43 7.78
C THR A 42 -27.98 -5.75 7.67
N GLY A 43 -26.99 -5.86 6.77
CA GLY A 43 -26.24 -7.09 6.50
C GLY A 43 -27.07 -8.17 5.79
N VAL A 44 -28.18 -7.80 5.15
CA VAL A 44 -29.11 -8.77 4.52
C VAL A 44 -28.76 -8.93 3.04
N ILE A 45 -28.60 -10.18 2.61
CA ILE A 45 -28.31 -10.55 1.22
C ILE A 45 -29.59 -11.11 0.60
N LYS A 46 -30.03 -10.53 -0.53
CA LYS A 46 -31.18 -10.99 -1.31
C LYS A 46 -30.71 -11.45 -2.69
N PHE A 47 -31.03 -12.69 -3.03
CA PHE A 47 -30.67 -13.24 -4.33
C PHE A 47 -31.72 -12.91 -5.39
N ARG A 48 -31.28 -12.40 -6.53
CA ARG A 48 -32.15 -12.14 -7.67
C ARG A 48 -32.63 -13.47 -8.29
N PRO A 49 -33.90 -13.58 -8.71
CA PRO A 49 -34.38 -14.75 -9.44
C PRO A 49 -33.55 -14.92 -10.72
N LYS A 50 -33.14 -16.16 -11.03
CA LYS A 50 -32.31 -16.45 -12.21
C LYS A 50 -33.07 -16.08 -13.47
N GLN A 51 -32.89 -14.87 -13.99
CA GLN A 51 -33.24 -14.56 -15.36
C GLN A 51 -32.29 -15.38 -16.22
N LYS A 52 -32.83 -16.23 -17.11
CA LYS A 52 -32.06 -16.91 -18.16
C LYS A 52 -31.56 -15.85 -19.14
N ILE A 53 -30.60 -15.03 -18.72
CA ILE A 53 -29.83 -14.25 -19.67
C ILE A 53 -28.91 -15.29 -20.32
N MET A 54 -29.17 -15.61 -21.59
CA MET A 54 -28.21 -16.32 -22.45
C MET A 54 -27.00 -15.41 -22.67
N VAL A 55 -26.26 -15.11 -21.62
CA VAL A 55 -24.89 -14.67 -21.79
C VAL A 55 -24.12 -15.96 -21.86
N GLN A 56 -23.65 -16.32 -23.07
CA GLN A 56 -22.54 -17.26 -23.19
C GLN A 56 -21.33 -16.62 -22.51
N ARG A 57 -21.27 -16.72 -21.18
CA ARG A 57 -20.06 -16.40 -20.46
C ARG A 57 -19.21 -17.67 -20.54
N PRO A 58 -18.03 -17.62 -21.18
CA PRO A 58 -17.09 -18.73 -21.02
C PRO A 58 -16.89 -18.88 -19.51
N ILE A 59 -17.00 -20.13 -19.03
CA ILE A 59 -16.69 -20.47 -17.65
C ILE A 59 -15.29 -19.93 -17.41
N LYS A 60 -15.17 -18.82 -16.67
CA LYS A 60 -13.87 -18.32 -16.27
C LYS A 60 -13.42 -19.27 -15.18
N HIS A 61 -12.74 -20.33 -15.59
CA HIS A 61 -11.83 -21.03 -14.69
C HIS A 61 -11.04 -19.93 -13.97
N PHE A 62 -10.97 -19.98 -12.64
CA PHE A 62 -10.11 -19.08 -11.88
C PHE A 62 -8.67 -19.43 -12.26
N SER A 63 -8.27 -18.87 -13.39
CA SER A 63 -6.92 -18.80 -13.84
C SER A 63 -6.35 -17.67 -12.98
N GLY A 64 -5.35 -18.00 -12.16
CA GLY A 64 -4.77 -17.01 -11.26
C GLY A 64 -4.23 -15.83 -12.08
N ILE A 65 -3.73 -14.79 -11.43
CA ILE A 65 -2.93 -13.74 -12.10
C ILE A 65 -1.69 -14.35 -12.83
N LEU A 66 -1.46 -15.66 -12.74
CA LEU A 66 -0.49 -16.43 -13.51
C LEU A 66 -0.94 -16.89 -14.90
N ASP A 67 -2.23 -16.98 -15.17
CA ASP A 67 -2.75 -17.71 -16.34
C ASP A 67 -3.45 -16.78 -17.36
N ARG A 68 -3.28 -15.45 -17.23
CA ARG A 68 -3.77 -14.44 -18.18
C ARG A 68 -2.65 -13.60 -18.78
N ALA A 69 -1.54 -14.24 -19.15
CA ALA A 69 -0.59 -13.61 -20.05
C ALA A 69 -0.91 -14.08 -21.48
N GLU A 70 -2.05 -13.63 -21.99
CA GLU A 70 -2.21 -13.44 -23.43
C GLU A 70 -2.13 -11.93 -23.63
N ASP A 71 -0.94 -11.50 -24.05
CA ASP A 71 -0.72 -10.41 -24.99
C ASP A 71 -1.19 -9.00 -24.57
N GLU A 72 -0.66 -8.48 -23.47
CA GLU A 72 -0.29 -7.05 -23.42
C GLU A 72 1.08 -6.96 -22.73
N GLU A 73 2.06 -7.46 -23.47
CA GLU A 73 3.49 -7.26 -23.27
C GLU A 73 3.80 -5.75 -23.20
N VAL A 74 3.70 -5.14 -22.01
CA VAL A 74 4.46 -3.92 -21.74
C VAL A 74 5.89 -4.34 -21.46
N ILE A 75 6.63 -4.70 -22.52
CA ILE A 75 8.07 -4.85 -22.48
C ILE A 75 8.63 -3.45 -22.20
N ILE A 76 8.98 -3.19 -20.95
CA ILE A 76 9.86 -2.06 -20.63
C ILE A 76 11.24 -2.41 -21.21
N ARG A 77 11.49 -2.01 -22.47
CA ARG A 77 12.83 -2.03 -23.07
C ARG A 77 13.67 -0.94 -22.39
N SER A 78 14.16 -1.21 -21.18
CA SER A 78 15.24 -0.39 -20.62
C SER A 78 16.52 -0.75 -21.35
N PHE A 79 16.83 -0.01 -22.42
CA PHE A 79 18.15 0.05 -23.03
C PHE A 79 19.13 0.68 -22.03
N ILE A 80 19.69 -0.11 -21.12
CA ILE A 80 20.92 0.28 -20.45
C ILE A 80 22.01 0.03 -21.48
N ARG A 81 22.44 1.09 -22.17
CA ARG A 81 23.58 1.05 -23.09
C ARG A 81 24.85 0.83 -22.26
N GLY A 82 25.11 -0.43 -21.94
CA GLY A 82 26.37 -0.97 -21.47
C GLY A 82 26.85 -1.96 -22.52
N GLU A 83 28.00 -1.64 -23.09
CA GLU A 83 28.64 -2.36 -24.19
C GLU A 83 29.28 -3.66 -23.65
N GLU A 84 29.05 -4.74 -24.40
CA GLU A 84 29.70 -6.07 -24.38
C GLU A 84 29.34 -7.08 -23.26
N ASP A 85 28.90 -8.25 -23.73
CA ASP A 85 28.77 -9.55 -23.07
C ASP A 85 28.09 -9.61 -21.69
N SER A 86 26.76 -9.69 -21.70
CA SER A 86 26.04 -10.32 -20.60
C SER A 86 24.76 -10.94 -21.12
N ASP A 87 24.64 -12.26 -20.94
CA ASP A 87 23.39 -13.01 -21.11
C ASP A 87 22.20 -12.15 -20.66
N GLU A 88 21.22 -11.96 -21.54
CA GLU A 88 19.99 -11.26 -21.19
C GLU A 88 19.34 -11.97 -19.99
N ILE A 89 19.55 -11.42 -18.79
CA ILE A 89 18.89 -11.90 -17.59
C ILE A 89 17.43 -11.47 -17.71
N ARG A 90 16.58 -12.37 -18.22
CA ARG A 90 15.13 -12.21 -18.26
C ARG A 90 14.61 -12.31 -16.83
N ILE A 91 14.53 -11.18 -16.15
CA ILE A 91 13.92 -11.11 -14.81
C ILE A 91 12.41 -11.12 -14.97
N ASN A 92 11.79 -12.30 -14.78
CA ASN A 92 10.34 -12.44 -14.67
C ASN A 92 9.87 -11.98 -13.27
N ALA A 93 9.99 -10.68 -12.97
CA ALA A 93 9.47 -10.11 -11.75
C ALA A 93 8.03 -9.65 -11.97
N LYS A 94 7.08 -10.18 -11.16
CA LYS A 94 5.72 -9.67 -11.12
C LYS A 94 5.69 -8.40 -10.27
N LEU A 95 5.38 -7.27 -10.89
CA LEU A 95 5.12 -6.04 -10.15
C LEU A 95 3.78 -6.16 -9.43
N SER A 96 3.75 -5.81 -8.15
CA SER A 96 2.49 -5.62 -7.43
C SER A 96 1.68 -4.50 -8.08
N THR A 97 0.35 -4.51 -7.93
CA THR A 97 -0.52 -3.40 -8.36
C THR A 97 -0.03 -2.04 -7.86
N SER A 98 0.52 -1.98 -6.64
CA SER A 98 1.11 -0.76 -6.08
C SER A 98 2.37 -0.29 -6.82
N GLN A 99 3.21 -1.21 -7.30
CA GLN A 99 4.43 -0.91 -8.05
C GLN A 99 4.12 -0.47 -9.48
N VAL A 100 3.13 -1.09 -10.13
CA VAL A 100 2.63 -0.67 -11.46
C VAL A 100 2.06 0.75 -11.37
N LEU A 101 1.26 1.04 -10.36
CA LEU A 101 0.72 2.39 -10.13
C LEU A 101 1.82 3.42 -9.85
N ALA A 102 2.85 3.06 -9.07
CA ALA A 102 3.98 3.93 -8.79
C ALA A 102 4.82 4.24 -10.05
N GLN A 103 4.95 3.27 -10.96
CA GLN A 103 5.66 3.47 -12.24
C GLN A 103 4.82 4.28 -13.26
N ALA A 104 3.51 4.03 -13.31
CA ALA A 104 2.60 4.79 -14.18
C ALA A 104 2.41 6.24 -13.73
N HIS A 105 2.65 6.52 -12.45
CA HIS A 105 2.62 7.86 -11.92
C HIS A 105 3.94 8.60 -12.26
N GLU A 106 3.98 9.20 -13.45
CA GLU A 106 4.97 10.25 -13.72
C GLU A 106 4.80 11.37 -12.69
N VAL A 107 5.76 11.50 -11.77
CA VAL A 107 5.83 12.63 -10.85
C VAL A 107 6.20 13.86 -11.67
N LYS A 108 5.20 14.45 -12.34
CA LYS A 108 5.30 15.82 -12.83
C LYS A 108 5.45 16.68 -11.59
N SER A 109 6.62 17.28 -11.43
CA SER A 109 6.90 18.26 -10.38
C SER A 109 6.03 19.49 -10.64
N LYS A 110 4.76 19.40 -10.26
CA LYS A 110 3.89 20.56 -10.14
C LYS A 110 4.41 21.42 -9.00
N ASP A 111 4.31 22.72 -9.17
CA ASP A 111 4.70 23.64 -8.11
C ASP A 111 3.81 23.41 -6.88
N LEU A 112 4.38 23.59 -5.68
CA LEU A 112 3.68 23.34 -4.41
C LEU A 112 2.34 24.09 -4.34
N GLU A 113 2.29 25.29 -4.92
CA GLU A 113 1.12 26.17 -4.97
C GLU A 113 -0.05 25.58 -5.78
N GLU A 114 0.22 24.74 -6.79
CA GLU A 114 -0.81 24.04 -7.57
C GLU A 114 -1.34 22.78 -6.87
N LEU A 115 -0.50 22.16 -6.03
CA LEU A 115 -0.85 20.95 -5.29
C LEU A 115 -1.67 21.27 -4.04
N ILE A 116 -1.49 22.46 -3.47
CA ILE A 116 -2.17 22.89 -2.26
C ILE A 116 -3.58 23.37 -2.64
N PRO A 117 -4.64 22.73 -2.13
CA PRO A 117 -5.99 23.19 -2.34
C PRO A 117 -6.17 24.66 -1.88
N PRO A 118 -7.03 25.47 -2.54
CA PRO A 118 -7.18 26.89 -2.21
C PRO A 118 -7.53 27.19 -0.75
N TYR A 119 -8.22 26.27 -0.06
CA TYR A 119 -8.56 26.43 1.36
C TYR A 119 -7.36 26.23 2.32
N LEU A 120 -6.24 25.72 1.80
CA LEU A 120 -5.00 25.46 2.55
C LEU A 120 -3.85 26.38 2.12
N SER A 121 -4.09 27.35 1.23
CA SER A 121 -3.08 28.31 0.79
C SER A 121 -2.43 29.06 1.95
N ASP A 122 -3.20 29.35 3.00
CA ASP A 122 -2.71 30.03 4.22
C ASP A 122 -1.68 29.19 4.98
N TYR A 123 -1.68 27.87 4.77
CA TYR A 123 -0.79 26.91 5.41
C TYR A 123 0.35 26.44 4.50
N THR A 124 0.64 27.15 3.41
CA THR A 124 1.72 26.81 2.46
C THR A 124 3.05 26.52 3.17
N ASN A 125 3.37 27.29 4.21
CA ASN A 125 4.56 27.09 5.05
C ASN A 125 4.67 25.68 5.69
N ARG A 126 3.55 24.98 5.92
CA ARG A 126 3.52 23.62 6.50
C ARG A 126 3.80 22.53 5.46
N PHE A 127 3.63 22.84 4.18
CA PHE A 127 3.89 21.95 3.05
C PHE A 127 5.32 22.12 2.51
N GLU A 128 5.99 23.23 2.83
CA GLU A 128 7.40 23.42 2.53
C GLU A 128 8.29 22.54 3.39
N LYS A 129 8.99 21.58 2.77
CA LYS A 129 9.87 20.60 3.44
C LYS A 129 10.82 21.25 4.46
N LYS A 130 11.56 22.28 4.05
CA LYS A 130 12.54 23.00 4.91
C LYS A 130 11.89 23.64 6.14
N LYS A 131 10.68 24.19 6.02
CA LYS A 131 9.96 24.81 7.13
C LYS A 131 9.30 23.77 8.03
N SER A 132 8.88 22.65 7.46
CA SER A 132 8.27 21.53 8.22
C SER A 132 9.27 20.74 9.07
N GLU A 133 10.56 20.72 8.70
CA GLU A 133 11.61 20.04 9.47
C GLU A 133 12.01 20.81 10.74
N ARG A 134 11.71 22.11 10.83
CA ARG A 134 12.03 22.93 11.99
C ARG A 134 11.07 22.65 13.15
N PHE A 135 11.59 22.61 14.38
CA PHE A 135 10.76 22.55 15.58
C PHE A 135 9.73 23.70 15.62
N PRO A 136 8.50 23.44 16.09
CA PRO A 136 7.52 24.49 16.30
C PRO A 136 8.04 25.51 17.33
N PRO A 137 7.51 26.74 17.32
CA PRO A 137 7.82 27.71 18.36
C PRO A 137 7.40 27.18 19.72
N SER A 138 8.14 27.57 20.77
CA SER A 138 7.84 27.17 22.13
C SER A 138 6.42 27.59 22.53
N ARG A 139 5.73 26.70 23.23
CA ARG A 139 4.34 26.83 23.65
C ARG A 139 4.23 26.67 25.16
N SER A 140 3.14 27.17 25.73
CA SER A 140 2.86 27.05 27.17
C SER A 140 2.65 25.60 27.66
N TYR A 141 2.47 24.66 26.73
CA TYR A 141 2.30 23.23 26.98
C TYR A 141 3.53 22.43 26.54
N ASP A 142 4.66 23.09 26.30
CA ASP A 142 5.93 22.38 26.18
C ASP A 142 6.24 21.72 27.52
N HIS A 143 6.47 20.41 27.48
CA HIS A 143 6.76 19.63 28.68
C HIS A 143 8.22 19.86 29.09
N ALA A 144 8.42 20.53 30.23
CA ALA A 144 9.71 20.62 30.87
C ALA A 144 10.07 19.26 31.51
N ILE A 145 11.36 18.90 31.45
CA ILE A 145 11.89 17.75 32.19
C ILE A 145 12.32 18.26 33.56
N ASP A 146 11.42 18.15 34.55
CA ASP A 146 11.69 18.56 35.92
C ASP A 146 12.60 17.54 36.61
N LEU A 147 13.86 17.92 36.85
CA LEU A 147 14.83 17.09 37.53
C LEU A 147 14.64 17.18 39.05
N LYS A 148 14.87 16.07 39.75
CA LYS A 148 14.92 16.06 41.23
C LYS A 148 16.13 16.92 41.70
N PRO A 149 16.03 17.61 42.85
CA PRO A 149 17.12 18.48 43.34
C PRO A 149 18.45 17.73 43.58
N ASP A 150 18.38 16.44 43.91
CA ASP A 150 19.56 15.58 44.12
C ASP A 150 20.07 14.90 42.83
N PHE A 151 19.50 15.23 41.67
CA PHE A 151 19.86 14.60 40.41
C PHE A 151 21.30 14.94 40.02
N LYS A 152 22.10 13.89 39.79
CA LYS A 152 23.45 14.00 39.23
C LYS A 152 23.43 13.38 37.84
N PRO A 153 23.77 14.15 36.78
CA PRO A 153 23.92 13.59 35.44
C PRO A 153 24.87 12.40 35.48
N ARG A 154 24.45 11.29 34.88
CA ARG A 154 25.32 10.12 34.73
C ARG A 154 25.88 10.14 33.32
N ASP A 155 27.19 10.30 33.23
CA ASP A 155 27.90 10.08 31.98
C ASP A 155 27.99 8.56 31.76
N CYS A 156 27.20 8.06 30.80
CA CYS A 156 27.22 6.66 30.40
C CYS A 156 27.99 6.53 29.08
N LYS A 157 28.90 5.56 29.01
CA LYS A 157 29.65 5.27 27.79
C LYS A 157 28.69 4.98 26.64
N VAL A 158 28.87 5.70 25.54
CA VAL A 158 28.21 5.40 24.27
C VAL A 158 28.67 4.02 23.80
N TYR A 159 27.75 3.21 23.29
CA TYR A 159 28.10 1.93 22.70
C TYR A 159 29.04 2.15 21.51
N SER A 160 30.06 1.30 21.38
CA SER A 160 30.96 1.34 20.24
C SER A 160 30.18 1.05 18.97
N LEU A 161 30.16 1.99 18.04
CA LEU A 161 29.58 1.82 16.72
C LEU A 161 30.58 1.16 15.78
N SER A 162 30.10 0.37 14.83
CA SER A 162 30.92 -0.06 13.70
C SER A 162 31.23 1.14 12.78
N PRO A 163 32.31 1.09 11.98
CA PRO A 163 32.66 2.21 11.09
C PRO A 163 31.54 2.64 10.14
N LYS A 164 30.70 1.69 9.68
CA LYS A 164 29.56 1.99 8.81
C LYS A 164 28.44 2.73 9.54
N GLU A 165 28.22 2.41 10.82
CA GLU A 165 27.21 3.08 11.64
C GLU A 165 27.68 4.47 12.05
N GLN A 166 28.96 4.62 12.38
CA GLN A 166 29.55 5.90 12.73
C GLN A 166 29.45 6.89 11.54
N ILE A 167 29.83 6.47 10.33
CA ILE A 167 29.68 7.32 9.12
C ILE A 167 28.22 7.77 8.91
N LYS A 168 27.24 6.88 9.17
CA LYS A 168 25.82 7.23 9.06
C LYS A 168 25.39 8.20 10.15
N GLN A 169 25.87 8.00 11.38
CA GLN A 169 25.59 8.90 12.49
C GLN A 169 26.18 10.29 12.22
N ASP A 170 27.45 10.37 11.83
CA ASP A 170 28.13 11.62 11.55
C ASP A 170 27.40 12.38 10.44
N LYS A 171 27.06 11.68 9.34
CA LYS A 171 26.24 12.26 8.26
C LYS A 171 24.90 12.78 8.76
N PHE A 172 24.21 12.04 9.64
CA PHE A 172 22.93 12.48 10.19
C PHE A 172 23.09 13.72 11.08
N LEU A 173 24.16 13.78 11.89
CA LEU A 173 24.44 14.92 12.74
C LEU A 173 24.74 16.18 11.90
N ASP A 174 25.57 16.05 10.85
CA ASP A 174 25.90 17.15 9.93
C ASP A 174 24.66 17.70 9.19
N GLU A 175 23.65 16.84 8.95
CA GLU A 175 22.41 17.23 8.27
C GLU A 175 21.39 17.92 9.20
N ASN A 176 21.41 17.66 10.52
CA ASN A 176 20.32 18.00 11.44
C ASN A 176 20.70 18.92 12.63
N LEU A 177 22.00 19.18 12.87
CA LEU A 177 22.50 20.09 13.91
C LEU A 177 23.17 21.31 13.30
#